data_AF-A0A1W1CQK2-F1
#
_entry.id   AF-A0A1W1CQK2-F1
#
_cell.length_a   1.000
_cell.length_b   1.000
_cell.length_c   1.000
_cell.angle_alpha   90.00
_cell.angle_beta   90.00
_cell.angle_gamma   90.00
#
_symmetry.space_group_name_H-M   'P 1'
#
loop_
_entity.id
_entity.type
_entity.pdbx_description
1 polymer ?
#
loop_
_entity_poly.entity_id
_entity_poly.type
_entity_poly.pdbx_seq_one_letter_code
_entity_poly.pdbx_strand_id
1 'polypeptide(L)'
;MPVFKKVNTKEPTQIAEELNAFKTKIKTRKLTKEDLSASTFGISNLGMTGIAQFDAMINRDDCGIAAIGSEQNGKISVTLTVDHRIVNGYQAALFMQALKNLAKDPQSFKEQ
;
A
#
# COMPACT_ATOMS: atom_id res chain seq x y z
N MET A 1 -9.03 4.80 6.37
CA MET A 1 -7.93 3.87 6.66
C MET A 1 -6.84 4.63 7.38
N PRO A 2 -6.06 4.01 8.29
CA PRO A 2 -4.94 4.70 8.94
C PRO A 2 -3.95 5.21 7.90
N VAL A 3 -3.46 6.44 8.08
CA VAL A 3 -2.57 7.11 7.13
C VAL A 3 -1.17 7.19 7.72
N PHE A 4 -0.24 6.50 7.07
CA PHE A 4 1.18 6.60 7.39
C PHE A 4 1.73 7.90 6.79
N LYS A 5 2.20 8.80 7.64
CA LYS A 5 2.67 10.13 7.23
C LYS A 5 4.14 10.09 6.83
N LYS A 6 4.52 10.85 5.78
CA LYS A 6 5.91 11.04 5.34
C LYS A 6 6.69 9.72 5.21
N VAL A 7 6.07 8.69 4.61
CA VAL A 7 6.66 7.35 4.47
C VAL A 7 7.99 7.38 3.70
N ASN A 8 8.15 8.34 2.78
CA ASN A 8 9.36 8.53 2.01
C ASN A 8 10.59 8.99 2.83
N THR A 9 10.42 9.35 4.11
CA THR A 9 11.51 9.74 5.01
C THR A 9 11.71 8.74 6.15
N LYS A 10 11.09 7.55 6.05
CA LYS A 10 11.07 6.56 7.13
C LYS A 10 11.78 5.30 6.69
N GLU A 11 12.50 4.71 7.64
CA GLU A 11 13.05 3.37 7.49
C GLU A 11 11.95 2.29 7.64
N PRO A 12 12.13 1.10 7.05
CA PRO A 12 11.17 0.00 7.14
C PRO A 12 10.76 -0.36 8.59
N THR A 13 11.71 -0.27 9.53
CA THR A 13 11.48 -0.53 10.97
C THR A 13 10.49 0.46 11.57
N GLN A 14 10.65 1.75 11.28
CA GLN A 14 9.77 2.80 11.76
C GLN A 14 8.34 2.63 11.22
N ILE A 15 8.21 2.19 9.96
CA ILE A 15 6.91 1.87 9.36
C ILE A 15 6.28 0.66 10.06
N ALA A 16 7.08 -0.37 10.39
CA ALA A 16 6.60 -1.55 11.11
C ALA A 16 6.12 -1.22 12.53
N GLU A 17 6.83 -0.35 13.24
CA GLU A 17 6.43 0.17 14.56
C GLU A 17 5.12 0.95 14.49
N GLU A 18 4.99 1.86 13.53
CA GLU A 18 3.75 2.64 13.31
C GLU A 18 2.57 1.72 12.94
N LEU A 19 2.79 0.68 12.14
CA LEU A 19 1.78 -0.33 11.83
C LEU A 19 1.29 -1.03 13.10
N ASN A 20 2.19 -1.39 14.01
CA ASN A 20 1.83 -2.02 15.29
C ASN A 20 1.07 -1.06 16.21
N ALA A 21 1.45 0.22 16.23
CA ALA A 21 0.72 1.27 16.93
C ALA A 21 -0.71 1.42 16.38
N PHE A 22 -0.89 1.47 15.06
CA PHE A 22 -2.22 1.53 14.44
C PHE A 22 -3.06 0.29 14.72
N LYS A 23 -2.47 -0.92 14.68
CA LYS A 23 -3.18 -2.16 15.07
C LYS A 23 -3.72 -2.05 16.50
N THR A 24 -2.93 -1.53 17.42
CA THR A 24 -3.35 -1.32 18.82
C THR A 24 -4.48 -0.29 18.92
N LYS A 25 -4.36 0.84 18.23
CA LYS A 25 -5.41 1.87 18.17
C LYS A 25 -6.72 1.32 17.57
N ILE A 26 -6.65 0.52 16.51
CA ILE A 26 -7.82 -0.13 15.90
C ILE A 26 -8.50 -1.06 16.90
N LYS A 27 -7.75 -1.97 17.54
CA LYS A 27 -8.29 -2.90 18.54
C LYS A 27 -8.95 -2.19 19.71
N THR A 28 -8.38 -1.07 20.14
CA THR A 28 -8.89 -0.26 21.26
C THR A 28 -9.92 0.80 20.85
N ARG A 29 -10.26 0.91 19.55
CA ARG A 29 -11.15 1.93 18.99
C ARG A 29 -10.70 3.38 19.28
N LYS A 30 -9.39 3.61 19.33
CA LYS A 30 -8.76 4.91 19.64
C LYS A 30 -8.17 5.62 18.41
N LEU A 31 -8.71 5.35 17.22
CA LEU A 31 -8.30 6.07 16.01
C LEU A 31 -8.83 7.51 16.07
N THR A 32 -7.95 8.47 15.80
CA THR A 32 -8.33 9.89 15.72
C THR A 32 -8.72 10.27 14.29
N LYS A 33 -9.36 11.44 14.12
CA LYS A 33 -9.59 11.99 12.77
C LYS A 33 -8.27 12.26 12.03
N GLU A 34 -7.25 12.69 12.76
CA GLU A 34 -5.93 12.97 12.22
C GLU A 34 -5.28 11.70 11.64
N ASP A 35 -5.40 10.57 12.37
CA ASP A 35 -4.92 9.25 11.94
C ASP A 35 -5.51 8.79 10.60
N LEU A 36 -6.65 9.37 10.17
CA LEU A 36 -7.40 8.96 8.97
C LEU A 36 -7.39 9.99 7.84
N SER A 37 -6.79 11.16 8.07
CA SER A 37 -6.87 12.31 7.16
C SER A 37 -5.66 12.40 6.22
N ALA A 38 -5.77 13.16 5.14
CA ALA A 38 -4.66 13.54 4.24
C ALA A 38 -3.80 12.35 3.77
N SER A 39 -4.46 11.32 3.21
CA SER A 39 -3.81 10.28 2.42
C SER A 39 -3.54 10.78 0.99
N THR A 40 -2.63 10.12 0.29
CA THR A 40 -2.30 10.42 -1.11
C THR A 40 -2.34 9.18 -2.01
N PHE A 41 -2.14 7.99 -1.43
CA PHE A 41 -2.14 6.71 -2.10
C PHE A 41 -2.61 5.63 -1.14
N GLY A 42 -3.45 4.72 -1.63
CA GLY A 42 -3.99 3.62 -0.84
C GLY A 42 -3.24 2.30 -1.05
N ILE A 43 -3.18 1.47 0.00
CA ILE A 43 -2.81 0.05 -0.11
C ILE A 43 -3.91 -0.77 0.55
N SER A 44 -4.46 -1.73 -0.18
CA SER A 44 -5.44 -2.69 0.32
C SER A 44 -4.89 -4.10 0.21
N ASN A 45 -4.83 -4.84 1.32
CA ASN A 45 -4.36 -6.22 1.32
C ASN A 45 -5.51 -7.15 1.71
N LEU A 46 -6.08 -7.84 0.72
CA LEU A 46 -7.00 -8.96 0.95
C LEU A 46 -6.34 -10.31 0.65
N GLY A 47 -5.04 -10.35 0.33
CA GLY A 47 -4.30 -11.59 0.20
C GLY A 47 -4.30 -12.42 1.48
N MET A 48 -4.39 -11.78 2.65
CA MET A 48 -4.53 -12.47 3.94
C MET A 48 -5.83 -13.28 4.07
N THR A 49 -6.85 -13.01 3.25
CA THR A 49 -8.12 -13.75 3.24
C THR A 49 -8.16 -14.82 2.14
N GLY A 50 -7.06 -15.02 1.42
CA GLY A 50 -6.95 -16.00 0.34
C GLY A 50 -7.34 -15.48 -1.05
N ILE A 51 -7.84 -14.24 -1.16
CA ILE A 51 -8.23 -13.65 -2.46
C ILE A 51 -6.99 -13.45 -3.34
N ALA A 52 -6.92 -14.14 -4.47
CA ALA A 52 -5.76 -14.11 -5.37
C ALA A 52 -5.59 -12.77 -6.11
N GLN A 53 -6.68 -12.12 -6.48
CA GLN A 53 -6.69 -10.83 -7.16
C GLN A 53 -8.03 -10.14 -6.93
N PHE A 54 -8.00 -8.81 -6.79
CA PHE A 54 -9.21 -8.00 -6.72
C PHE A 54 -8.91 -6.58 -7.20
N ASP A 55 -9.98 -5.85 -7.53
CA ASP A 55 -9.92 -4.43 -7.85
C ASP A 55 -10.30 -3.64 -6.61
N ALA A 56 -9.42 -2.72 -6.19
CA ALA A 56 -9.72 -1.81 -5.10
C ALA A 56 -10.27 -0.48 -5.66
N MET A 57 -11.29 0.06 -5.00
CA MET A 57 -11.81 1.39 -5.32
C MET A 57 -10.94 2.46 -4.66
N ILE A 58 -10.56 3.47 -5.44
CA ILE A 58 -9.74 4.61 -4.96
C ILE A 58 -10.55 5.40 -3.94
N ASN A 59 -9.93 5.86 -2.85
CA ASN A 59 -10.58 6.79 -1.94
C ASN A 59 -10.67 8.19 -2.57
N ARG A 60 -11.60 9.00 -2.07
CA ARG A 60 -11.84 10.36 -2.58
C ARG A 60 -10.58 11.22 -2.70
N ASP A 61 -9.65 11.10 -1.74
CA ASP A 61 -8.47 11.97 -1.65
C ASP A 61 -7.21 11.36 -2.29
N ASP A 62 -7.25 10.07 -2.66
CA ASP A 62 -6.09 9.35 -3.19
C ASP A 62 -6.02 9.45 -4.72
N CYS A 63 -4.80 9.50 -5.29
CA CYS A 63 -4.63 9.46 -6.75
C CYS A 63 -4.71 8.03 -7.31
N GLY A 64 -4.53 7.03 -6.45
CA GLY A 64 -4.58 5.62 -6.79
C GLY A 64 -4.53 4.70 -5.57
N ILE A 65 -4.78 3.42 -5.79
CA ILE A 65 -4.73 2.37 -4.78
C ILE A 65 -4.12 1.10 -5.35
N ALA A 66 -3.24 0.46 -4.59
CA ALA A 66 -2.71 -0.86 -4.88
C ALA A 66 -3.44 -1.95 -4.08
N ALA A 67 -3.99 -2.93 -4.77
CA ALA A 67 -4.61 -4.12 -4.21
C ALA A 67 -3.60 -5.29 -4.20
N ILE A 68 -3.30 -5.82 -3.02
CA ILE A 68 -2.37 -6.93 -2.81
C ILE A 68 -3.17 -8.22 -2.63
N GLY A 69 -3.04 -9.12 -3.60
CA GLY A 69 -3.64 -10.46 -3.58
C GLY A 69 -2.85 -11.47 -2.74
N SER A 70 -3.36 -12.69 -2.66
CA SER A 70 -2.73 -13.79 -1.95
C SER A 70 -1.51 -14.30 -2.72
N GLU A 71 -0.58 -14.89 -1.99
CA GLU A 71 0.55 -15.58 -2.58
C GLU A 71 0.07 -16.90 -3.20
N GLN A 72 0.44 -17.14 -4.46
CA GLN A 72 0.12 -18.32 -5.24
C GLN A 72 1.38 -18.78 -5.99
N ASN A 73 1.94 -19.93 -5.62
CA ASN A 73 3.09 -20.56 -6.28
C ASN A 73 4.34 -19.65 -6.36
N GLY A 74 4.69 -19.02 -5.25
CA GLY A 74 5.77 -18.05 -5.11
C GLY A 74 5.49 -16.68 -5.73
N LYS A 75 4.23 -16.36 -6.08
CA LYS A 75 3.88 -15.12 -6.79
C LYS A 75 2.73 -14.40 -6.10
N ILE A 76 2.82 -13.08 -6.04
CA ILE A 76 1.77 -12.20 -5.52
C ILE A 76 1.22 -11.37 -6.68
N SER A 77 -0.10 -11.31 -6.81
CA SER A 77 -0.75 -10.38 -7.74
C SER A 77 -0.91 -9.00 -7.10
N VAL A 78 -0.59 -7.96 -7.86
CA VAL A 78 -0.81 -6.56 -7.46
C VAL A 78 -1.64 -5.88 -8.54
N THR A 79 -2.83 -5.41 -8.18
CA THR A 79 -3.68 -4.62 -9.07
C THR A 79 -3.58 -3.15 -8.70
N LEU A 80 -3.34 -2.28 -9.69
CA LEU A 80 -3.30 -0.83 -9.49
C LEU A 80 -4.53 -0.19 -10.11
N THR A 81 -5.31 0.52 -9.29
CA THR A 81 -6.41 1.38 -9.75
C THR A 81 -5.96 2.83 -9.62
N VAL A 82 -6.08 3.62 -10.70
CA VAL A 82 -5.70 5.04 -10.72
C VAL A 82 -6.79 5.90 -11.37
N ASP A 83 -6.87 7.16 -10.96
CA ASP A 83 -7.71 8.14 -11.66
C ASP A 83 -7.00 8.59 -12.94
N HIS A 84 -7.53 8.18 -14.09
CA HIS A 84 -6.92 8.45 -15.39
C HIS A 84 -6.97 9.92 -15.81
N ARG A 85 -7.73 10.76 -15.08
CA ARG A 85 -7.70 12.23 -15.23
C ARG A 85 -6.42 12.84 -14.69
N ILE A 86 -5.74 12.14 -13.78
CA ILE A 86 -4.54 12.59 -13.07
C ILE A 86 -3.31 11.81 -13.56
N VAL A 87 -3.43 10.49 -13.75
CA VAL A 87 -2.32 9.59 -14.11
C VAL A 87 -2.63 8.91 -15.43
N ASN A 88 -1.72 8.99 -16.40
CA ASN A 88 -1.93 8.26 -17.66
C ASN A 88 -1.51 6.78 -17.55
N GLY A 89 -2.05 5.93 -18.42
CA GLY A 89 -1.79 4.49 -18.41
C GLY A 89 -0.31 4.11 -18.58
N TYR A 90 0.48 4.90 -19.32
CA TYR A 90 1.91 4.63 -19.50
C TYR A 90 2.70 4.87 -18.21
N GLN A 91 2.42 5.96 -17.49
CA GLN A 91 3.01 6.23 -16.18
C GLN A 91 2.65 5.15 -15.15
N ALA A 92 1.39 4.70 -15.16
CA ALA A 92 0.94 3.60 -14.31
C ALA A 92 1.69 2.29 -14.63
N ALA A 93 1.90 1.98 -15.91
CA ALA A 93 2.67 0.81 -16.35
C ALA A 93 4.14 0.87 -15.89
N LEU A 94 4.79 2.04 -16.03
CA LEU A 94 6.16 2.26 -15.56
C LEU A 94 6.27 2.10 -14.04
N PHE A 95 5.32 2.66 -13.28
CA PHE A 95 5.25 2.48 -11.83
C PHE A 95 5.16 1.00 -11.44
N MET A 96 4.27 0.24 -12.09
CA MET A 96 4.11 -1.20 -11.82
C MET A 96 5.34 -2.01 -12.19
N GLN A 97 6.05 -1.63 -13.26
CA GLN A 97 7.32 -2.25 -13.63
C GLN A 97 8.40 -1.99 -12.58
N ALA A 98 8.54 -0.74 -12.13
CA ALA A 98 9.48 -0.37 -11.07
C ALA A 98 9.17 -1.12 -9.76
N LEU A 99 7.90 -1.15 -9.35
CA LEU A 99 7.45 -1.89 -8.17
C LEU A 99 7.79 -3.38 -8.27
N LYS A 100 7.51 -4.01 -9.41
CA LYS A 100 7.84 -5.42 -9.66
C LYS A 100 9.34 -5.69 -9.57
N ASN A 101 10.18 -4.77 -10.06
CA ASN A 101 11.62 -4.92 -10.03
C ASN A 101 12.16 -4.77 -8.60
N LEU A 102 11.69 -3.77 -7.86
CA LEU A 102 12.05 -3.57 -6.45
C LEU A 102 11.60 -4.75 -5.58
N ALA A 103 10.39 -5.25 -5.77
CA ALA A 103 9.86 -6.38 -5.00
C ALA A 103 10.63 -7.70 -5.23
N LYS A 104 11.35 -7.82 -6.35
CA LYS A 104 12.18 -8.99 -6.66
C LYS A 104 13.60 -8.89 -6.12
N ASP A 105 14.05 -7.69 -5.74
CA ASP A 105 15.39 -7.48 -5.23
C ASP A 105 15.40 -7.60 -3.70
N PRO A 106 16.00 -8.66 -3.13
CA PRO A 106 16.06 -8.83 -1.68
C PRO A 106 16.92 -7.76 -0.99
N GLN A 107 17.82 -7.09 -1.72
CA GLN A 107 18.71 -6.06 -1.16
C GLN A 107 17.97 -4.74 -0.95
N SER A 108 16.95 -4.47 -1.76
CA SER A 108 16.10 -3.27 -1.65
C SER A 108 15.37 -3.14 -0.30
N PHE A 109 15.30 -4.21 0.50
CA PHE A 109 14.64 -4.23 1.81
C PHE A 109 15.58 -4.55 2.98
N LYS A 110 16.89 -4.67 2.74
CA LYS A 110 17.85 -4.84 3.83
C LYS A 110 18.19 -3.48 4.41
N GLU A 111 18.15 -3.40 5.74
CA GLU A 111 18.59 -2.24 6.52
C GLU A 111 20.03 -1.90 6.13
N GLN A 112 20.27 -0.63 5.77
CA GLN A 112 21.63 -0.08 5.65
C GLN A 112 22.14 0.34 7.02
#